data_AF-A0A1Z9ANN9-F1
#
_entry.id   AF-A0A1Z9ANN9-F1
#
_cell.length_a   1.000
_cell.length_b   1.000
_cell.length_c   1.000
_cell.angle_alpha   90.00
_cell.angle_beta   90.00
_cell.angle_gamma   90.00
#
_symmetry.space_group_name_H-M   'P 1'
#
loop_
_entity.id
_entity.type
_entity.pdbx_description
1 polymer ?
#
loop_
_entity_poly.entity_id
_entity_poly.type
_entity_poly.pdbx_seq_one_letter_code
_entity_poly.pdbx_strand_id
1 'polypeptide(L)'
;MGLISRLKNAIFPKKGTSEGTRPAKQVPLPTLNDTAKASTDIQKEEKGTSERSTFDHDKECREIVKTWRQTGISLQVLTPKDVLYSGQESTERGAISLDHKAKSLNAGVWLSRHIMYASNYTDFSPYIAPHQVQSKGLFETTPHRNIEVILFAKGAPHPSGQPRYIDGVMADLYIAQQWPRLLAILCETNPEFRNVSGHLRESDKFTSEIWLHEPDELNVTRYLDVSHEEHADRVSRYGKGNLESELLAKAGLFPQNEVPAYTPPTTQDGAPSLPCEGTSPKP
;
A
#
# COMPACT_ATOMS: atom_id res chain seq x y z
N MET A 1 2.63 33.26 28.85
CA MET A 1 1.76 32.11 29.19
C MET A 1 2.29 30.93 28.36
N GLY A 2 2.77 29.78 28.87
CA GLY A 2 2.60 29.14 30.18
C GLY A 2 1.31 28.30 30.23
N LEU A 3 1.25 27.05 30.73
CA LEU A 3 2.21 26.09 31.33
C LEU A 3 1.73 24.65 30.95
N ILE A 4 2.29 23.46 31.28
CA ILE A 4 3.45 22.90 32.04
C ILE A 4 3.70 21.48 31.40
N SER A 5 4.90 20.97 31.07
CA SER A 5 6.05 20.46 31.85
C SER A 5 5.90 19.09 32.55
N ARG A 6 7.01 18.31 32.59
CA ARG A 6 7.27 17.04 33.33
C ARG A 6 6.66 15.76 32.69
N LEU A 7 7.22 14.55 32.91
CA LEU A 7 8.33 14.13 33.80
C LEU A 7 9.56 13.58 33.05
N LYS A 8 10.73 13.73 33.70
CA LYS A 8 11.83 12.74 33.63
C LYS A 8 11.72 11.83 34.85
N ASN A 9 12.03 10.54 34.71
CA ASN A 9 12.61 9.71 35.78
C ASN A 9 13.16 8.41 35.19
N ALA A 10 14.47 8.20 35.29
CA ALA A 10 15.12 6.93 34.99
C ALA A 10 15.90 6.51 36.23
N ILE A 11 15.59 5.33 36.78
CA ILE A 11 16.19 4.81 38.02
C ILE A 11 16.80 3.45 37.71
N PHE A 12 18.10 3.31 38.00
CA PHE A 12 18.84 2.05 37.85
C PHE A 12 18.48 1.03 38.95
N PRO A 13 18.34 -0.26 38.62
CA PRO A 13 18.54 -1.34 39.58
C PRO A 13 20.03 -1.75 39.64
N LYS A 14 20.53 -2.03 40.86
CA LYS A 14 21.85 -2.68 41.09
C LYS A 14 21.66 -4.16 41.47
N LYS A 15 22.73 -4.96 41.31
CA LYS A 15 22.79 -6.39 41.67
C LYS A 15 22.55 -6.65 43.18
N GLY A 16 21.95 -7.80 43.50
CA GLY A 16 21.92 -8.40 44.84
C GLY A 16 21.33 -9.81 44.88
N THR A 17 22.16 -10.77 45.32
CA THR A 17 21.92 -12.10 45.94
C THR A 17 20.56 -12.40 46.60
N SER A 18 20.08 -13.65 46.81
CA SER A 18 20.42 -15.02 46.34
C SER A 18 19.43 -16.06 46.95
N GLU A 19 19.59 -17.36 46.63
CA GLU A 19 18.94 -18.54 47.27
C GLU A 19 17.45 -18.86 46.94
N GLY A 20 17.05 -20.12 47.20
CA GLY A 20 15.66 -20.62 47.19
C GLY A 20 15.25 -21.47 45.99
N THR A 21 15.20 -22.81 46.12
CA THR A 21 14.81 -23.73 45.03
C THR A 21 13.64 -24.66 45.41
N ARG A 22 12.77 -24.93 44.43
CA ARG A 22 11.65 -25.92 44.38
C ARG A 22 10.32 -25.53 45.06
N PRO A 23 9.18 -26.15 44.65
CA PRO A 23 8.94 -26.96 43.45
C PRO A 23 7.95 -26.30 42.47
N ALA A 24 7.91 -26.76 41.22
CA ALA A 24 6.89 -26.35 40.26
C ALA A 24 5.52 -26.96 40.61
N LYS A 25 4.45 -26.16 40.55
CA LYS A 25 3.08 -26.69 40.50
C LYS A 25 2.77 -27.15 39.08
N GLN A 26 2.30 -28.38 38.93
CA GLN A 26 1.70 -28.84 37.67
C GLN A 26 0.40 -28.06 37.44
N VAL A 27 0.26 -27.47 36.26
CA VAL A 27 -1.03 -26.99 35.74
C VAL A 27 -1.64 -28.13 34.92
N PRO A 28 -2.87 -28.59 35.20
CA PRO A 28 -3.53 -29.61 34.39
C PRO A 28 -3.73 -29.12 32.94
N LEU A 29 -3.54 -30.01 31.95
CA LEU A 29 -4.05 -29.75 30.61
C LEU A 29 -5.59 -29.80 30.64
N PRO A 30 -6.29 -28.89 29.95
CA PRO A 30 -7.73 -29.02 29.74
C PRO A 30 -8.02 -30.23 28.86
N THR A 31 -8.85 -31.15 29.34
CA THR A 31 -9.34 -32.29 28.57
C THR A 31 -10.37 -31.87 27.53
N LEU A 32 -10.28 -32.42 26.32
CA LEU A 32 -11.32 -32.32 25.30
C LEU A 32 -12.63 -32.94 25.80
N ASN A 33 -13.68 -32.13 26.02
CA ASN A 33 -15.09 -32.49 25.81
C ASN A 33 -16.14 -31.37 26.05
N ASP A 34 -15.79 -30.20 26.60
CA ASP A 34 -16.76 -29.13 26.92
C ASP A 34 -17.16 -28.23 25.72
N THR A 35 -17.41 -28.83 24.55
CA THR A 35 -17.79 -28.11 23.30
C THR A 35 -19.13 -28.59 22.72
N ALA A 36 -20.11 -28.89 23.58
CA ALA A 36 -21.38 -29.49 23.17
C ALA A 36 -22.64 -28.95 23.88
N LYS A 37 -22.64 -27.70 24.37
CA LYS A 37 -23.86 -27.08 24.96
C LYS A 37 -23.93 -25.54 24.97
N ALA A 38 -23.59 -24.92 23.84
CA ALA A 38 -23.82 -23.50 23.56
C ALA A 38 -24.18 -23.28 22.08
N SER A 39 -25.21 -23.97 21.59
CA SER A 39 -25.55 -24.05 20.15
C SER A 39 -27.06 -24.00 19.85
N THR A 40 -27.77 -23.16 20.60
CA THR A 40 -29.09 -22.60 20.29
C THR A 40 -29.11 -21.16 20.77
N ASP A 41 -29.98 -20.32 20.20
CA ASP A 41 -30.22 -18.92 20.61
C ASP A 41 -29.13 -17.86 20.31
N ILE A 42 -28.49 -17.95 19.14
CA ILE A 42 -28.41 -16.77 18.23
C ILE A 42 -28.76 -17.22 16.80
N GLN A 43 -30.05 -17.18 16.48
CA GLN A 43 -30.55 -17.04 15.10
C GLN A 43 -31.68 -16.01 15.08
N LYS A 44 -31.31 -14.74 15.16
CA LYS A 44 -32.19 -13.61 14.87
C LYS A 44 -31.46 -12.53 14.09
N GLU A 45 -31.91 -12.35 12.85
CA GLU A 45 -32.10 -11.05 12.21
C GLU A 45 -30.95 -10.02 12.31
N GLU A 46 -29.78 -10.33 11.76
CA GLU A 46 -29.07 -9.34 10.95
C GLU A 46 -29.30 -9.61 9.46
N LYS A 47 -30.57 -9.44 9.05
CA LYS A 47 -30.90 -9.23 7.64
C LYS A 47 -30.53 -7.79 7.27
N GLY A 48 -29.24 -7.49 7.34
CA GLY A 48 -28.68 -6.16 7.12
C GLY A 48 -29.08 -5.65 5.74
N THR A 49 -30.07 -4.75 5.72
CA THR A 49 -30.33 -3.94 4.54
C THR A 49 -29.07 -3.13 4.29
N SER A 50 -28.40 -3.36 3.16
CA SER A 50 -27.33 -2.49 2.70
C SER A 50 -27.91 -1.08 2.61
N GLU A 51 -27.54 -0.23 3.57
CA GLU A 51 -27.84 1.19 3.52
C GLU A 51 -27.05 1.75 2.34
N ARG A 52 -27.75 1.87 1.20
CA ARG A 52 -27.19 2.38 -0.03
C ARG A 52 -26.78 3.83 0.24
N SER A 53 -25.46 4.06 0.35
CA SER A 53 -24.93 5.34 0.84
C SER A 53 -25.62 6.51 0.15
N THR A 54 -26.14 7.42 0.96
CA THR A 54 -26.75 8.67 0.51
C THR A 54 -25.70 9.71 0.11
N PHE A 55 -24.41 9.34 0.15
CA PHE A 55 -23.30 10.18 -0.24
C PHE A 55 -23.33 10.46 -1.75
N ASP A 56 -23.33 11.75 -2.10
CA ASP A 56 -23.34 12.22 -3.49
C ASP A 56 -21.91 12.19 -4.07
N HIS A 57 -21.49 10.99 -4.49
CA HIS A 57 -20.19 10.79 -5.13
C HIS A 57 -19.99 11.65 -6.38
N ASP A 58 -21.07 12.03 -7.09
CA ASP A 58 -20.96 12.81 -8.32
C ASP A 58 -20.61 14.27 -8.00
N LYS A 59 -21.36 14.89 -7.09
CA LYS A 59 -21.07 16.22 -6.55
C LYS A 59 -19.68 16.31 -5.94
N GLU A 60 -19.28 15.33 -5.13
CA GLU A 60 -17.96 15.31 -4.50
C GLU A 60 -16.84 15.23 -5.54
N CYS A 61 -16.98 14.34 -6.54
CA CYS A 61 -15.99 14.21 -7.61
C CYS A 61 -15.94 15.46 -8.51
N ARG A 62 -17.07 16.16 -8.71
CA ARG A 62 -17.11 17.44 -9.42
C ARG A 62 -16.34 18.54 -8.70
N GLU A 63 -16.44 18.63 -7.37
CA GLU A 63 -15.66 19.60 -6.57
C GLU A 63 -14.16 19.25 -6.52
N ILE A 64 -13.80 17.96 -6.49
CA ILE A 64 -12.40 17.50 -6.61
C ILE A 64 -11.82 17.89 -7.99
N VAL A 65 -12.49 17.53 -9.09
CA VAL A 65 -12.04 17.85 -10.46
C VAL A 65 -11.96 19.36 -10.71
N LYS A 66 -12.94 20.12 -10.22
CA LYS A 66 -12.93 21.59 -10.23
C LYS A 66 -11.70 22.16 -9.51
N THR A 67 -11.31 21.57 -8.38
CA THR A 67 -10.08 21.93 -7.66
C THR A 67 -8.84 21.61 -8.50
N TRP A 68 -8.74 20.41 -9.09
CA TRP A 68 -7.61 20.03 -9.95
C TRP A 68 -7.42 21.01 -11.13
N ARG A 69 -8.52 21.37 -11.80
CA ARG A 69 -8.51 22.33 -12.91
C ARG A 69 -8.09 23.73 -12.47
N GLN A 70 -8.47 24.16 -11.26
CA GLN A 70 -8.00 25.42 -10.66
C GLN A 70 -6.51 25.40 -10.28
N THR A 71 -5.92 24.23 -9.98
CA THR A 71 -4.50 24.10 -9.63
C THR A 71 -3.54 24.04 -10.83
N GLY A 72 -4.05 23.98 -12.07
CA GLY A 72 -3.21 23.95 -13.28
C GLY A 72 -2.58 22.59 -13.56
N ILE A 73 -3.43 21.57 -13.74
CA ILE A 73 -2.99 20.25 -14.21
C ILE A 73 -2.55 20.27 -15.69
N SER A 74 -1.66 19.33 -16.04
CA SER A 74 -1.12 19.14 -17.40
C SER A 74 -0.90 17.66 -17.70
N LEU A 75 -0.58 17.30 -18.95
CA LEU A 75 -0.20 15.93 -19.31
C LEU A 75 1.31 15.72 -19.15
N GLN A 76 1.70 14.59 -18.55
CA GLN A 76 3.07 14.08 -18.57
C GLN A 76 3.07 12.64 -19.06
N VAL A 77 4.12 12.25 -19.79
CA VAL A 77 4.36 10.86 -20.17
C VAL A 77 5.38 10.24 -19.22
N LEU A 78 5.07 9.09 -18.64
CA LEU A 78 6.05 8.15 -18.07
C LEU A 78 6.50 7.20 -19.17
N THR A 79 7.80 6.95 -19.27
CA THR A 79 8.39 6.15 -20.36
C THR A 79 8.97 4.83 -19.84
N PRO A 80 9.22 3.82 -20.70
CA PRO A 80 9.97 2.61 -20.33
C PRO A 80 11.43 2.84 -19.88
N LYS A 81 11.89 4.10 -19.80
CA LYS A 81 13.18 4.50 -19.22
C LYS A 81 13.05 5.13 -17.83
N ASP A 82 11.84 5.49 -17.39
CA ASP A 82 11.59 5.95 -16.02
C ASP A 82 11.69 4.76 -15.07
N VAL A 83 12.68 4.77 -14.18
CA VAL A 83 12.78 3.80 -13.09
C VAL A 83 12.00 4.33 -11.89
N LEU A 84 11.01 3.54 -11.47
CA LEU A 84 10.08 3.85 -10.39
C LEU A 84 10.24 2.85 -9.25
N TYR A 85 9.81 3.24 -8.05
CA TYR A 85 9.90 2.45 -6.83
C TYR A 85 8.57 2.42 -6.12
N SER A 86 8.18 1.26 -5.60
CA SER A 86 7.05 1.09 -4.69
C SER A 86 7.51 0.45 -3.39
N GLY A 87 6.75 0.67 -2.32
CA GLY A 87 6.88 -0.03 -1.05
C GLY A 87 5.51 -0.52 -0.63
N GLN A 88 5.40 -1.78 -0.22
CA GLN A 88 4.14 -2.36 0.26
C GLN A 88 4.34 -3.23 1.48
N GLU A 89 3.23 -3.56 2.11
CA GLU A 89 3.12 -4.35 3.33
C GLU A 89 1.83 -5.15 3.25
N SER A 90 1.79 -6.30 3.91
CA SER A 90 0.66 -7.23 3.94
C SER A 90 0.46 -7.80 5.35
N THR A 91 -0.77 -8.23 5.63
CA THR A 91 -1.12 -9.04 6.80
C THR A 91 -0.77 -10.52 6.63
N GLU A 92 -0.39 -10.95 5.43
CA GLU A 92 0.05 -12.31 5.11
C GLU A 92 1.58 -12.48 5.26
N ARG A 93 2.08 -13.73 5.19
CA ARG A 93 3.51 -14.07 5.30
C ARG A 93 4.09 -14.52 3.96
N GLY A 94 5.20 -13.92 3.56
CA GLY A 94 6.03 -14.34 2.43
C GLY A 94 6.24 -13.23 1.41
N ALA A 95 6.66 -13.61 0.20
CA ALA A 95 6.85 -12.66 -0.89
C ALA A 95 5.51 -12.06 -1.33
N ILE A 96 5.43 -10.73 -1.39
CA ILE A 96 4.24 -9.99 -1.79
C ILE A 96 4.34 -9.46 -3.23
N SER A 97 3.21 -9.36 -3.94
CA SER A 97 3.14 -8.80 -5.28
C SER A 97 2.94 -7.28 -5.27
N LEU A 98 3.32 -6.60 -6.35
CA LEU A 98 3.11 -5.16 -6.56
C LEU A 98 1.61 -4.79 -6.63
N ASP A 99 0.75 -5.75 -6.98
CA ASP A 99 -0.70 -5.55 -7.09
C ASP A 99 -1.48 -5.91 -5.81
N HIS A 100 -0.81 -6.30 -4.72
CA HIS A 100 -1.47 -6.77 -3.49
C HIS A 100 -2.40 -5.71 -2.88
N LYS A 101 -1.92 -4.47 -2.69
CA LYS A 101 -2.77 -3.36 -2.21
C LYS A 101 -3.79 -2.89 -3.26
N ALA A 102 -3.47 -2.99 -4.54
CA ALA A 102 -4.39 -2.64 -5.62
C ALA A 102 -5.63 -3.54 -5.61
N LYS A 103 -5.42 -4.87 -5.55
CA LYS A 103 -6.46 -5.91 -5.52
C LYS A 103 -7.29 -5.88 -4.23
N SER A 104 -6.65 -5.70 -3.08
CA SER A 104 -7.33 -5.77 -1.78
C SER A 104 -8.13 -4.50 -1.41
N LEU A 105 -7.75 -3.34 -1.94
CA LEU A 105 -8.39 -2.05 -1.63
C LEU A 105 -9.10 -1.38 -2.82
N ASN A 106 -9.04 -1.97 -4.03
CA ASN A 106 -9.46 -1.35 -5.29
C ASN A 106 -8.81 0.03 -5.51
N ALA A 107 -7.49 0.09 -5.30
CA ALA A 107 -6.79 1.33 -4.98
C ALA A 107 -5.58 1.66 -5.88
N GLY A 108 -5.36 0.90 -6.96
CA GLY A 108 -4.17 1.06 -7.81
C GLY A 108 -2.85 0.90 -7.04
N VAL A 109 -1.79 1.53 -7.53
CA VAL A 109 -0.43 1.43 -6.96
C VAL A 109 0.24 2.80 -6.77
N TRP A 110 0.80 3.01 -5.58
CA TRP A 110 1.62 4.19 -5.26
C TRP A 110 3.10 3.93 -5.57
N LEU A 111 3.75 4.94 -6.13
CA LEU A 111 5.06 4.89 -6.77
C LEU A 111 5.85 6.19 -6.52
N SER A 112 7.18 6.12 -6.65
CA SER A 112 8.06 7.29 -6.64
C SER A 112 9.28 7.08 -7.54
N ARG A 113 9.86 8.15 -8.09
CA ARG A 113 11.21 8.13 -8.70
C ARG A 113 12.33 7.98 -7.66
N HIS A 114 11.99 8.09 -6.38
CA HIS A 114 12.89 8.19 -5.24
C HIS A 114 12.71 6.98 -4.30
N ILE A 115 13.70 6.07 -4.25
CA ILE A 115 13.63 4.82 -3.48
C ILE A 115 13.42 5.09 -1.99
N MET A 116 14.08 6.12 -1.43
CA MET A 116 13.96 6.41 -0.01
C MET A 116 12.54 6.86 0.36
N TYR A 117 11.86 7.59 -0.53
CA TYR A 117 10.47 8.01 -0.29
C TYR A 117 9.48 6.83 -0.48
N ALA A 118 9.66 6.01 -1.53
CA ALA A 118 8.89 4.78 -1.69
C ALA A 118 9.06 3.81 -0.51
N SER A 119 10.26 3.77 0.10
CA SER A 119 10.58 2.90 1.24
C SER A 119 9.91 3.28 2.57
N ASN A 120 9.08 4.32 2.58
CA ASN A 120 8.19 4.67 3.70
C ASN A 120 6.83 3.93 3.58
N TYR A 121 6.41 3.53 2.38
CA TYR A 121 5.11 2.87 2.14
C TYR A 121 5.04 1.41 2.65
N THR A 122 6.18 0.85 3.08
CA THR A 122 6.33 -0.45 3.78
C THR A 122 6.05 -0.39 5.29
N ASP A 123 5.94 0.83 5.83
CA ASP A 123 5.82 1.12 7.26
C ASP A 123 4.72 2.17 7.52
N PHE A 124 3.96 2.52 6.48
CA PHE A 124 2.96 3.58 6.49
C PHE A 124 1.71 3.17 5.71
N SER A 125 0.79 2.53 6.42
CA SER A 125 -0.56 2.24 5.98
C SER A 125 -1.55 2.77 7.01
N PRO A 126 -2.51 3.62 6.63
CA PRO A 126 -3.64 3.96 7.50
C PRO A 126 -4.72 2.86 7.53
N TYR A 127 -4.53 1.74 6.80
CA TYR A 127 -5.50 0.66 6.64
C TYR A 127 -5.12 -0.64 7.36
N ILE A 128 -3.85 -0.82 7.71
CA ILE A 128 -3.33 -2.00 8.42
C ILE A 128 -2.64 -1.48 9.68
N ALA A 129 -3.02 -1.97 10.87
CA ALA A 129 -2.34 -1.56 12.09
C ALA A 129 -0.94 -2.20 12.15
N PRO A 130 0.12 -1.51 12.65
CA PRO A 130 1.50 -2.01 12.57
C PRO A 130 1.73 -3.40 13.16
N HIS A 131 0.94 -3.82 14.16
CA HIS A 131 1.02 -5.16 14.77
C HIS A 131 0.40 -6.28 13.91
N GLN A 132 -0.28 -5.94 12.81
CA GLN A 132 -0.89 -6.87 11.85
C GLN A 132 0.00 -7.09 10.63
N VAL A 133 0.99 -6.22 10.38
CA VAL A 133 1.92 -6.35 9.26
C VAL A 133 2.81 -7.58 9.48
N GLN A 134 2.75 -8.53 8.55
CA GLN A 134 3.53 -9.77 8.60
C GLN A 134 4.52 -9.92 7.43
N SER A 135 4.43 -9.10 6.38
CA SER A 135 5.43 -9.01 5.31
C SER A 135 5.52 -7.59 4.74
N LYS A 136 6.70 -7.22 4.25
CA LYS A 136 7.01 -5.92 3.63
C LYS A 136 7.92 -6.12 2.41
N GLY A 137 7.67 -5.38 1.34
CA GLY A 137 8.42 -5.48 0.08
C GLY A 137 8.71 -4.14 -0.55
N LEU A 138 9.94 -3.95 -1.02
CA LEU A 138 10.32 -2.88 -1.93
C LEU A 138 10.40 -3.42 -3.36
N PHE A 139 9.94 -2.62 -4.31
CA PHE A 139 9.90 -2.97 -5.73
C PHE A 139 10.65 -1.90 -6.53
N GLU A 140 11.47 -2.33 -7.49
CA GLU A 140 11.93 -1.49 -8.60
C GLU A 140 11.09 -1.86 -9.83
N THR A 141 10.57 -0.85 -10.54
CA THR A 141 9.64 -1.04 -11.64
C THR A 141 9.92 -0.10 -12.81
N THR A 142 9.49 -0.50 -14.01
CA THR A 142 9.49 0.34 -15.21
C THR A 142 8.17 0.19 -15.97
N PRO A 143 7.61 1.28 -16.54
CA PRO A 143 6.50 1.18 -17.49
C PRO A 143 6.82 0.21 -18.64
N HIS A 144 5.90 -0.68 -19.01
CA HIS A 144 6.08 -1.54 -20.20
C HIS A 144 5.81 -0.80 -21.52
N ARG A 145 5.13 0.35 -21.45
CA ARG A 145 4.78 1.25 -22.56
C ARG A 145 4.95 2.71 -22.11
N ASN A 146 4.73 3.65 -23.02
CA ASN A 146 4.47 5.03 -22.60
C ASN A 146 3.11 5.09 -21.89
N ILE A 147 3.06 5.71 -20.71
CA ILE A 147 1.85 5.90 -19.90
C ILE A 147 1.60 7.40 -19.77
N GLU A 148 0.39 7.87 -20.10
CA GLU A 148 0.00 9.27 -19.88
C GLU A 148 -0.54 9.43 -18.45
N VAL A 149 -0.12 10.49 -17.74
CA VAL A 149 -0.56 10.80 -16.38
C VAL A 149 -0.90 12.28 -16.22
N ILE A 150 -1.81 12.58 -15.29
CA ILE A 150 -2.10 13.96 -14.86
C ILE A 150 -0.92 14.48 -14.03
N LEU A 151 -0.16 15.43 -14.56
CA LEU A 151 0.87 16.15 -13.83
C LEU A 151 0.24 17.30 -13.03
N PHE A 152 0.30 17.18 -11.71
CA PHE A 152 0.10 18.26 -10.77
C PHE A 152 1.42 19.03 -10.62
N ALA A 153 1.41 20.31 -11.03
CA ALA A 153 2.60 21.14 -11.10
C ALA A 153 3.34 21.25 -9.76
N LYS A 154 4.66 21.49 -9.82
CA LYS A 154 5.50 21.66 -8.64
C LYS A 154 4.97 22.77 -7.73
N GLY A 155 4.74 22.45 -6.46
CA GLY A 155 4.14 23.35 -5.47
C GLY A 155 2.61 23.32 -5.41
N ALA A 156 1.93 22.59 -6.30
CA ALA A 156 0.48 22.41 -6.23
C ALA A 156 0.04 21.65 -4.95
N PRO A 157 -1.22 21.85 -4.52
CA PRO A 157 -1.89 21.00 -3.54
C PRO A 157 -1.78 19.51 -3.89
N HIS A 158 -1.91 18.65 -2.88
CA HIS A 158 -2.07 17.21 -3.12
C HIS A 158 -3.40 16.96 -3.87
N PRO A 159 -3.55 15.93 -4.73
CA PRO A 159 -4.81 15.70 -5.45
C PRO A 159 -6.04 15.53 -4.55
N SER A 160 -5.88 15.02 -3.33
CA SER A 160 -6.94 14.96 -2.30
C SER A 160 -7.19 16.25 -1.53
N GLY A 161 -6.38 17.29 -1.75
CA GLY A 161 -6.45 18.58 -1.08
C GLY A 161 -5.79 18.55 0.30
N GLN A 162 -6.59 18.74 1.34
CA GLN A 162 -6.17 18.60 2.74
C GLN A 162 -6.58 17.21 3.28
N PRO A 163 -5.77 16.57 4.16
CA PRO A 163 -6.11 15.28 4.74
C PRO A 163 -7.49 15.27 5.40
N ARG A 164 -8.41 14.46 4.86
CA ARG A 164 -9.78 14.29 5.32
C ARG A 164 -10.31 12.90 5.00
N TYR A 165 -11.45 12.56 5.59
CA TYR A 165 -12.26 11.42 5.20
C TYR A 165 -13.39 11.85 4.26
N ILE A 166 -13.76 10.98 3.33
CA ILE A 166 -14.83 11.15 2.33
C ILE A 166 -15.57 9.80 2.28
N ASP A 167 -16.89 9.78 2.48
CA ASP A 167 -17.70 8.54 2.59
C ASP A 167 -17.05 7.46 3.50
N GLY A 168 -16.49 7.89 4.64
CA GLY A 168 -15.82 7.01 5.61
C GLY A 168 -14.37 6.60 5.30
N VAL A 169 -13.87 6.80 4.07
CA VAL A 169 -12.50 6.43 3.67
C VAL A 169 -11.57 7.64 3.57
N MET A 170 -10.25 7.43 3.71
CA MET A 170 -9.25 8.49 3.51
C MET A 170 -9.30 9.04 2.07
N ALA A 171 -9.18 10.35 1.91
CA ALA A 171 -9.39 11.03 0.63
C ALA A 171 -8.49 10.55 -0.54
N ASP A 172 -7.29 10.03 -0.25
CA ASP A 172 -6.41 9.44 -1.27
C ASP A 172 -6.95 8.10 -1.81
N LEU A 173 -7.47 7.25 -0.92
CA LEU A 173 -8.16 6.01 -1.29
C LEU A 173 -9.49 6.29 -1.99
N TYR A 174 -10.23 7.31 -1.54
CA TYR A 174 -11.45 7.77 -2.21
C TYR A 174 -11.16 8.14 -3.68
N ILE A 175 -10.09 8.90 -3.93
CA ILE A 175 -9.68 9.29 -5.29
C ILE A 175 -9.25 8.08 -6.12
N ALA A 176 -8.49 7.15 -5.55
CA ALA A 176 -8.08 5.93 -6.24
C ALA A 176 -9.29 5.05 -6.63
N GLN A 177 -10.25 4.87 -5.71
CA GLN A 177 -11.47 4.09 -5.93
C GLN A 177 -12.48 4.77 -6.87
N GLN A 178 -12.55 6.11 -6.89
CA GLN A 178 -13.42 6.88 -7.79
C GLN A 178 -12.71 7.34 -9.07
N TRP A 179 -11.51 6.86 -9.37
CA TRP A 179 -10.71 7.35 -10.51
C TRP A 179 -11.46 7.36 -11.85
N PRO A 180 -12.20 6.29 -12.25
CA PRO A 180 -12.97 6.33 -13.50
C PRO A 180 -14.05 7.43 -13.54
N ARG A 181 -14.66 7.75 -12.39
CA ARG A 181 -15.66 8.83 -12.26
C ARG A 181 -14.98 10.20 -12.34
N LEU A 182 -13.88 10.40 -11.60
CA LEU A 182 -13.10 11.64 -11.61
C LEU A 182 -12.58 11.93 -13.03
N LEU A 183 -12.05 10.92 -13.71
CA LEU A 183 -11.54 11.05 -15.07
C LEU A 183 -12.67 11.35 -16.08
N ALA A 184 -13.82 10.68 -15.98
CA ALA A 184 -14.98 10.98 -16.82
C ALA A 184 -15.45 12.44 -16.67
N ILE A 185 -15.56 12.93 -15.43
CA ILE A 185 -15.95 14.32 -15.13
C ILE A 185 -14.92 15.33 -15.65
N LEU A 186 -13.62 15.03 -15.54
CA LEU A 186 -12.57 15.87 -16.13
C LEU A 186 -12.71 15.94 -17.66
N CYS A 187 -12.96 14.80 -18.30
CA CYS A 187 -13.11 14.68 -19.75
C CYS A 187 -14.38 15.34 -20.32
N GLU A 188 -15.35 15.74 -19.49
CA GLU A 188 -16.50 16.57 -19.92
C GLU A 188 -16.03 17.93 -20.48
N THR A 189 -14.87 18.43 -20.04
CA THR A 189 -14.39 19.78 -20.38
C THR A 189 -12.90 19.86 -20.75
N ASN A 190 -12.12 18.81 -20.45
CA ASN A 190 -10.72 18.67 -20.82
C ASN A 190 -10.51 17.26 -21.43
N PRO A 191 -10.99 17.02 -22.66
CA PRO A 191 -11.01 15.69 -23.29
C PRO A 191 -9.63 15.12 -23.60
N GLU A 192 -8.58 15.94 -23.57
CA GLU A 192 -7.18 15.54 -23.72
C GLU A 192 -6.70 14.55 -22.65
N PHE A 193 -7.32 14.53 -21.47
CA PHE A 193 -6.96 13.60 -20.40
C PHE A 193 -7.53 12.18 -20.57
N ARG A 194 -8.36 11.89 -21.59
CA ARG A 194 -9.17 10.66 -21.69
C ARG A 194 -8.42 9.34 -21.45
N ASN A 195 -7.14 9.27 -21.80
CA ASN A 195 -6.34 8.04 -21.76
C ASN A 195 -5.36 7.99 -20.57
N VAL A 196 -5.43 8.91 -19.60
CA VAL A 196 -4.47 8.94 -18.48
C VAL A 196 -4.73 7.85 -17.45
N SER A 197 -3.72 7.03 -17.19
CA SER A 197 -3.80 5.90 -16.25
C SER A 197 -3.64 6.30 -14.79
N GLY A 198 -3.30 7.56 -14.50
CA GLY A 198 -3.03 7.99 -13.13
C GLY A 198 -2.53 9.44 -13.01
N HIS A 199 -1.83 9.74 -11.93
CA HIS A 199 -1.28 11.07 -11.66
C HIS A 199 0.18 11.06 -11.21
N LEU A 200 0.89 12.15 -11.51
CA LEU A 200 2.20 12.49 -10.96
C LEU A 200 2.09 13.84 -10.23
N ARG A 201 2.63 13.91 -9.02
CA ARG A 201 2.87 15.16 -8.29
C ARG A 201 4.35 15.29 -7.97
N GLU A 202 4.92 16.44 -8.31
CA GLU A 202 6.29 16.81 -7.92
C GLU A 202 6.31 17.80 -6.76
N SER A 203 7.34 17.69 -5.91
CA SER A 203 7.51 18.52 -4.72
C SER A 203 8.72 19.48 -4.85
N ASP A 204 8.76 20.47 -3.97
CA ASP A 204 9.99 21.22 -3.68
C ASP A 204 11.02 20.37 -2.93
N LYS A 205 10.56 19.32 -2.25
CA LYS A 205 11.38 18.32 -1.56
C LYS A 205 11.80 17.20 -2.52
N PHE A 206 12.79 16.41 -2.10
CA PHE A 206 13.27 15.23 -2.81
C PHE A 206 12.27 14.05 -2.68
N THR A 207 11.09 14.24 -3.25
CA THR A 207 9.90 13.38 -3.13
C THR A 207 9.02 13.59 -4.36
N SER A 208 8.52 12.50 -4.95
CA SER A 208 7.52 12.53 -6.03
C SER A 208 6.44 11.50 -5.71
N GLU A 209 5.17 11.88 -5.85
CA GLU A 209 4.04 10.98 -5.63
C GLU A 209 3.46 10.62 -7.00
N ILE A 210 3.71 9.39 -7.44
CA ILE A 210 3.06 8.81 -8.62
C ILE A 210 2.00 7.83 -8.11
N TRP A 211 0.84 7.85 -8.73
CA TRP A 211 -0.20 6.85 -8.54
C TRP A 211 -0.70 6.41 -9.90
N LEU A 212 -0.87 5.10 -10.09
CA LEU A 212 -1.44 4.50 -11.31
C LEU A 212 -2.64 3.62 -10.93
N HIS A 213 -3.70 3.67 -11.73
CA HIS A 213 -4.91 2.88 -11.56
C HIS A 213 -4.65 1.39 -11.76
N GLU A 214 -3.94 1.05 -12.85
CA GLU A 214 -3.68 -0.32 -13.28
C GLU A 214 -2.21 -0.70 -13.02
N PRO A 215 -1.90 -1.66 -12.13
CA PRO A 215 -0.53 -2.08 -11.86
C PRO A 215 0.12 -2.90 -12.98
N ASP A 216 -0.66 -3.42 -13.95
CA ASP A 216 -0.16 -4.25 -15.05
C ASP A 216 0.59 -3.45 -16.14
N GLU A 217 0.50 -2.12 -16.09
CA GLU A 217 1.32 -1.22 -16.91
C GLU A 217 2.81 -1.24 -16.53
N LEU A 218 3.18 -1.93 -15.44
CA LEU A 218 4.51 -1.94 -14.85
C LEU A 218 5.16 -3.33 -14.92
N ASN A 219 6.38 -3.37 -15.43
CA ASN A 219 7.27 -4.50 -15.17
C ASN A 219 7.87 -4.34 -13.78
N VAL A 220 7.75 -5.35 -12.92
CA VAL A 220 8.62 -5.47 -11.73
C VAL A 220 9.99 -5.94 -12.21
N THR A 221 10.99 -5.06 -12.18
CA THR A 221 12.36 -5.40 -12.54
C THR A 221 13.07 -6.09 -11.37
N ARG A 222 12.79 -5.66 -10.13
CA ARG A 222 13.38 -6.21 -8.91
C ARG A 222 12.41 -6.17 -7.73
N TYR A 223 12.57 -7.13 -6.84
CA TYR A 223 11.89 -7.21 -5.54
C TYR A 223 12.93 -7.37 -4.43
N LEU A 224 12.70 -6.71 -3.29
CA LEU A 224 13.47 -6.88 -2.06
C LEU A 224 12.48 -7.06 -0.89
N ASP A 225 12.58 -8.20 -0.21
CA ASP A 225 11.90 -8.42 1.06
C ASP A 225 12.56 -7.55 2.14
N VAL A 226 11.77 -6.71 2.80
CA VAL A 226 12.20 -5.85 3.91
C VAL A 226 11.40 -6.10 5.18
N SER A 227 10.77 -7.28 5.31
CA SER A 227 9.92 -7.68 6.45
C SER A 227 10.65 -7.66 7.80
N HIS A 228 11.99 -7.61 7.79
CA HIS A 228 12.85 -7.64 8.98
C HIS A 228 13.38 -6.26 9.42
N GLU A 229 13.04 -5.17 8.73
CA GLU A 229 13.59 -3.83 9.02
C GLU A 229 12.60 -2.69 8.76
N GLU A 230 12.67 -1.63 9.57
CA GLU A 230 11.81 -0.45 9.45
C GLU A 230 12.39 0.58 8.48
N HIS A 231 11.53 1.47 7.96
CA HIS A 231 11.97 2.64 7.20
C HIS A 231 13.00 3.49 7.98
N ALA A 232 12.88 3.53 9.32
CA ALA A 232 13.84 4.18 10.20
C ALA A 232 15.26 3.59 10.10
N ASP A 233 15.40 2.27 9.94
CA ASP A 233 16.69 1.61 9.79
C ASP A 233 17.34 1.96 8.44
N ARG A 234 16.56 1.94 7.36
CA ARG A 234 17.01 2.36 6.02
C ARG A 234 17.45 3.83 6.03
N VAL A 235 16.69 4.71 6.69
CA VAL A 235 17.06 6.12 6.87
C VAL A 235 18.33 6.29 7.71
N SER A 236 18.55 5.44 8.72
CA SER A 236 19.76 5.45 9.53
C SER A 236 21.01 5.05 8.72
N ARG A 237 20.88 4.05 7.82
CA ARG A 237 21.98 3.55 6.99
C ARG A 237 22.31 4.42 5.77
N TYR A 238 21.29 4.97 5.10
CA TYR A 238 21.47 5.68 3.81
C TYR A 238 21.18 7.19 3.88
N GLY A 239 20.66 7.70 5.01
CA GLY A 239 20.29 9.11 5.19
C GLY A 239 18.87 9.44 4.71
N LYS A 240 18.55 10.73 4.58
CA LYS A 240 17.17 11.20 4.37
C LYS A 240 17.05 12.32 3.34
N GLY A 241 16.40 12.01 2.21
CA GLY A 241 15.71 13.00 1.37
C GLY A 241 16.62 13.98 0.63
N ASN A 242 17.72 13.50 0.06
CA ASN A 242 18.56 14.24 -0.89
C ASN A 242 19.20 13.27 -1.92
N LEU A 243 19.89 13.83 -2.92
CA LEU A 243 20.50 13.03 -4.01
C LEU A 243 21.59 12.06 -3.52
N GLU A 244 22.40 12.44 -2.53
CA GLU A 244 23.45 11.57 -1.98
C GLU A 244 22.83 10.36 -1.27
N SER A 245 21.85 10.58 -0.40
CA SER A 245 21.10 9.52 0.27
C SER A 245 20.37 8.60 -0.70
N GLU A 246 19.83 9.14 -1.79
CA GLU A 246 19.18 8.37 -2.84
C GLU A 246 20.15 7.48 -3.62
N LEU A 247 21.34 7.98 -3.93
CA LEU A 247 22.39 7.20 -4.60
C LEU A 247 22.93 6.09 -3.69
N LEU A 248 23.15 6.38 -2.40
CA LEU A 248 23.53 5.39 -1.39
C LEU A 248 22.45 4.31 -1.22
N ALA A 249 21.18 4.72 -1.13
CA ALA A 249 20.06 3.79 -0.98
C ALA A 249 19.86 2.92 -2.23
N LYS A 250 19.94 3.48 -3.43
CA LYS A 250 19.90 2.72 -4.69
C LYS A 250 21.04 1.69 -4.76
N ALA A 251 22.27 2.10 -4.45
CA ALA A 251 23.43 1.20 -4.45
C ALA A 251 23.34 0.09 -3.38
N GLY A 252 22.75 0.39 -2.21
CA GLY A 252 22.66 -0.53 -1.07
C GLY A 252 21.44 -1.45 -1.04
N LEU A 253 20.30 -1.04 -1.61
CA LEU A 253 19.06 -1.82 -1.65
C LEU A 253 18.85 -2.53 -3.00
N PHE A 254 19.32 -1.93 -4.10
CA PHE A 254 19.27 -2.51 -5.44
C PHE A 254 20.65 -2.42 -6.13
N PRO A 255 21.69 -3.11 -5.61
CA PRO A 255 23.03 -3.13 -6.21
C PRO A 255 22.99 -3.61 -7.66
N GLN A 256 23.64 -2.89 -8.60
CA GLN A 256 23.49 -3.13 -10.05
C GLN A 256 24.05 -4.49 -10.53
N ASN A 257 24.91 -5.13 -9.75
CA ASN A 257 25.61 -6.37 -10.13
C ASN A 257 24.89 -7.66 -9.69
N GLU A 258 23.79 -7.55 -8.94
CA GLU A 258 23.05 -8.71 -8.42
C GLU A 258 21.65 -8.76 -9.01
N VAL A 259 21.42 -9.65 -9.97
CA VAL A 259 20.13 -9.83 -10.64
C VAL A 259 19.55 -11.21 -10.31
N PRO A 260 18.83 -11.35 -9.19
CA PRO A 260 17.74 -12.33 -9.12
C PRO A 260 16.67 -11.87 -10.11
N ALA A 261 16.33 -12.69 -11.10
CA ALA A 261 15.16 -12.42 -11.93
C ALA A 261 13.91 -12.48 -11.05
N TYR A 262 13.04 -11.47 -11.12
CA TYR A 262 11.78 -11.50 -10.39
C TYR A 262 10.89 -12.61 -10.94
N THR A 263 10.79 -13.70 -10.17
CA THR A 263 9.79 -14.75 -10.38
C THR A 263 8.59 -14.40 -9.51
N PRO A 264 7.42 -14.03 -10.09
CA PRO A 264 6.23 -13.76 -9.29
C PRO A 264 5.82 -15.01 -8.50
N PRO A 265 5.30 -14.88 -7.27
CA PRO A 265 4.87 -16.02 -6.48
C PRO A 265 3.74 -16.76 -7.20
N THR A 266 3.93 -18.04 -7.49
CA THR A 266 2.92 -18.88 -8.14
C THR A 266 1.70 -19.02 -7.24
N THR A 267 0.50 -18.66 -7.74
CA THR A 267 -0.73 -19.02 -7.05
C THR A 267 -0.84 -20.55 -7.00
N GLN A 268 -0.92 -21.11 -5.80
CA GLN A 268 -1.30 -22.51 -5.63
C GLN A 268 -2.82 -22.62 -5.75
N ASP A 269 -3.31 -22.51 -6.99
CA ASP A 269 -4.70 -22.84 -7.35
C ASP A 269 -4.91 -24.36 -7.26
N GLY A 270 -4.98 -24.84 -6.02
CA GLY A 270 -5.13 -26.25 -5.63
C GLY A 270 -6.54 -26.80 -5.89
N ALA A 271 -7.08 -26.57 -7.08
CA ALA A 271 -8.33 -27.14 -7.55
C ALA A 271 -8.04 -28.43 -8.35
N PRO A 272 -8.39 -29.63 -7.83
CA PRO A 272 -8.14 -30.87 -8.56
C PRO A 272 -9.06 -30.98 -9.78
N SER A 273 -8.48 -30.94 -10.98
CA SER A 273 -9.21 -31.13 -12.24
C SER A 273 -9.85 -32.52 -12.29
N LEU A 274 -11.19 -32.56 -12.27
CA LEU A 274 -11.94 -33.79 -12.56
C LEU A 274 -11.71 -34.20 -14.03
N PRO A 275 -11.51 -35.50 -14.34
CA PRO A 275 -11.37 -35.95 -15.71
C PRO A 275 -12.72 -35.91 -16.43
N CYS A 276 -12.81 -35.16 -17.53
CA CYS A 276 -13.93 -35.24 -18.46
C CYS A 276 -13.70 -36.41 -19.42
N GLU A 277 -14.42 -37.52 -19.24
CA GLU A 277 -14.53 -38.56 -20.28
C GLU A 277 -15.79 -38.39 -21.13
N GLY A 278 -15.62 -38.54 -22.45
CA GLY A 278 -16.64 -38.36 -23.47
C GLY A 278 -16.07 -37.60 -24.68
N THR A 279 -16.26 -38.02 -25.93
CA THR A 279 -17.07 -39.13 -26.46
C THR A 279 -16.42 -39.80 -27.68
N SER A 280 -17.02 -40.90 -28.15
CA SER A 280 -16.48 -41.82 -29.16
C SER A 280 -16.24 -41.23 -30.56
N PRO A 281 -15.24 -41.73 -31.31
CA PRO A 281 -15.19 -41.57 -32.76
C PRO A 281 -16.11 -42.59 -33.47
N LYS A 282 -16.53 -42.21 -34.68
CA LYS A 282 -17.14 -43.07 -35.73
C LYS A 282 -16.28 -42.93 -37.01
N PRO A 283 -16.31 -43.86 -37.98
CA PRO A 283 -17.52 -44.30 -38.71
C PRO A 283 -18.25 -45.54 -38.15
#